data_AF-A0A0C2FLM2-F1
#
_entry.id   AF-A0A0C2FLM2-F1
#
_cell.length_a   1.000
_cell.length_b   1.000
_cell.length_c   1.000
_cell.angle_alpha   90.00
_cell.angle_beta   90.00
_cell.angle_gamma   90.00
#
_symmetry.space_group_name_H-M   'P 1'
#
loop_
_entity.id
_entity.type
_entity.pdbx_description
1 polymer ?
#
loop_
_entity_poly.entity_id
_entity_poly.type
_entity_poly.pdbx_seq_one_letter_code
_entity_poly.pdbx_strand_id
1 'polypeptide(L)'
;MLEFAAYFPLFILVATLALETFFAFIAAERMEHAARAAARAAGTEGVAGAESTARAALPSWLSGADVAVGGNGQGGYYTEITVDFPLMFPTPGFDLDLSRRVEMPL
;
A
#
# COMPACT_ATOMS: atom_id res chain seq x y z
N MET A 1 5.76 -6.21 -43.02
CA MET A 1 6.24 -6.76 -41.71
C MET A 1 6.85 -5.71 -40.82
N LEU A 2 7.61 -4.73 -41.34
CA LEU A 2 8.17 -3.64 -40.53
C LEU A 2 7.11 -2.70 -39.93
N GLU A 3 5.97 -2.50 -40.61
CA GLU A 3 4.87 -1.64 -40.12
C GLU A 3 4.26 -2.13 -38.80
N PHE A 4 4.21 -3.45 -38.58
CA PHE A 4 3.71 -4.01 -37.31
C PHE A 4 4.70 -3.87 -36.15
N ALA A 5 6.00 -3.78 -36.46
CA ALA A 5 7.04 -3.61 -35.44
C ALA A 5 6.93 -2.25 -34.73
N ALA A 6 6.37 -1.23 -35.39
CA ALA A 6 6.13 0.08 -34.78
C ALA A 6 5.07 0.06 -33.66
N TYR A 7 4.14 -0.90 -33.69
CA TYR A 7 3.11 -1.05 -32.65
C TYR A 7 3.58 -1.89 -31.46
N PHE A 8 4.64 -2.67 -31.61
CA PHE A 8 5.14 -3.52 -30.55
C PHE A 8 5.53 -2.73 -29.28
N PRO A 9 6.30 -1.62 -29.37
CA PRO A 9 6.57 -0.76 -28.21
C PRO A 9 5.30 -0.20 -27.56
N LEU A 10 4.29 0.15 -28.37
CA LEU A 10 3.01 0.65 -27.86
C LEU A 10 2.28 -0.41 -27.04
N PHE A 11 2.25 -1.67 -27.50
CA PHE A 11 1.64 -2.76 -26.75
C PHE A 11 2.38 -3.05 -25.44
N ILE A 12 3.71 -3.01 -25.45
CA ILE A 12 4.50 -3.16 -24.23
C ILE A 12 4.19 -2.03 -23.25
N LEU A 13 4.12 -0.78 -23.71
CA LEU A 13 3.75 0.36 -22.86
C LEU A 13 2.38 0.17 -22.22
N VAL A 14 1.37 -0.21 -23.01
CA VAL A 14 0.00 -0.44 -22.50
C VAL A 14 -0.03 -1.61 -21.52
N ALA A 15 0.67 -2.70 -21.81
CA ALA A 15 0.77 -3.86 -20.92
C ALA A 15 1.43 -3.48 -19.58
N THR A 16 2.52 -2.72 -19.61
CA THR A 16 3.18 -2.19 -18.41
C THR A 16 2.22 -1.35 -17.58
N LEU A 17 1.53 -0.38 -18.18
CA LEU A 17 0.58 0.47 -17.46
C LEU A 17 -0.55 -0.34 -16.80
N ALA A 18 -1.05 -1.36 -17.49
CA ALA A 18 -2.04 -2.28 -16.94
C ALA A 18 -1.50 -3.07 -15.75
N LEU A 19 -0.26 -3.58 -15.83
CA LEU A 19 0.38 -4.29 -14.73
C LEU A 19 0.65 -3.35 -13.53
N GLU A 20 1.19 -2.16 -13.75
CA GLU A 20 1.46 -1.19 -12.69
C GLU A 20 0.17 -0.82 -11.95
N THR A 21 -0.90 -0.56 -12.70
CA THR A 21 -2.23 -0.28 -12.13
C THR A 21 -2.72 -1.46 -11.30
N PHE A 22 -2.63 -2.69 -11.84
CA PHE A 22 -3.03 -3.89 -11.13
C PHE A 22 -2.25 -4.09 -9.82
N PHE A 23 -0.93 -3.90 -9.83
CA PHE A 23 -0.11 -3.99 -8.62
C PHE A 23 -0.44 -2.90 -7.60
N ALA A 24 -0.75 -1.68 -8.04
CA ALA A 24 -1.19 -0.60 -7.14
C ALA A 24 -2.50 -0.96 -6.42
N PHE A 25 -3.46 -1.58 -7.13
CA PHE A 25 -4.69 -2.10 -6.51
C PHE A 25 -4.39 -3.21 -5.49
N ILE A 26 -3.54 -4.18 -5.84
CA ILE A 26 -3.14 -5.25 -4.90
C ILE A 26 -2.45 -4.67 -3.66
N ALA A 27 -1.58 -3.67 -3.83
CA ALA A 27 -0.95 -2.97 -2.70
C ALA A 27 -2.00 -2.31 -1.80
N ALA A 28 -2.94 -1.57 -2.38
CA ALA A 28 -4.01 -0.90 -1.66
C ALA A 28 -4.86 -1.89 -0.83
N GLU A 29 -5.28 -3.01 -1.44
CA GLU A 29 -6.06 -4.04 -0.76
C GLU A 29 -5.28 -4.66 0.40
N ARG A 30 -4.00 -4.99 0.19
CA ARG A 30 -3.15 -5.58 1.25
C ARG A 30 -2.92 -4.61 2.40
N MET A 31 -2.72 -3.33 2.12
CA MET A 31 -2.61 -2.30 3.15
C MET A 31 -3.91 -2.12 3.92
N GLU A 32 -5.07 -2.11 3.27
CA GLU A 32 -6.36 -2.03 3.96
C GLU A 32 -6.59 -3.22 4.89
N HIS A 33 -6.27 -4.43 4.42
CA HIS A 33 -6.32 -5.64 5.25
C HIS A 33 -5.39 -5.56 6.46
N ALA A 34 -4.14 -5.11 6.26
CA ALA A 34 -3.15 -4.95 7.33
C ALA A 34 -3.58 -3.86 8.33
N ALA A 35 -4.04 -2.71 7.85
CA ALA A 35 -4.51 -1.61 8.71
C ALA A 35 -5.71 -2.01 9.55
N ARG A 36 -6.65 -2.79 8.99
CA ARG A 36 -7.78 -3.36 9.76
C ARG A 36 -7.34 -4.40 10.78
N ALA A 37 -6.30 -5.18 10.51
CA ALA A 37 -5.76 -6.13 11.48
C ALA A 37 -5.07 -5.39 12.64
N ALA A 38 -4.25 -4.39 12.31
CA ALA A 38 -3.55 -3.55 13.26
C ALA A 38 -4.51 -2.73 14.15
N ALA A 39 -5.56 -2.14 13.57
CA ALA A 39 -6.55 -1.39 14.35
C ALA A 39 -7.28 -2.27 15.39
N ARG A 40 -7.51 -3.56 15.09
CA ARG A 40 -8.06 -4.52 16.06
C ARG A 40 -7.06 -4.83 17.16
N ALA A 41 -5.80 -5.09 16.79
CA ALA A 41 -4.73 -5.35 17.73
C ALA A 41 -4.44 -4.14 18.63
N ALA A 42 -4.68 -2.91 18.16
CA ALA A 42 -4.48 -1.70 18.94
C ALA A 42 -5.40 -1.65 20.18
N GLY A 43 -6.63 -2.16 20.04
CA GLY A 43 -7.58 -2.26 21.14
C GLY A 43 -7.20 -3.30 22.21
N THR A 44 -6.50 -4.37 21.84
CA THR A 44 -6.19 -5.50 22.74
C THR A 44 -4.75 -5.50 23.26
N GLU A 45 -3.80 -5.14 22.42
CA GLU A 45 -2.35 -5.23 22.65
C GLU A 45 -1.67 -3.85 22.68
N GLY A 46 -2.44 -2.78 22.45
CA GLY A 46 -1.94 -1.41 22.38
C GLY A 46 -1.16 -1.11 21.09
N VAL A 47 -0.55 0.07 21.04
CA VAL A 47 0.10 0.63 19.85
C VAL A 47 1.24 -0.26 19.32
N ALA A 48 2.09 -0.80 20.20
CA ALA A 48 3.22 -1.63 19.80
C ALA A 48 2.79 -2.99 19.22
N GLY A 49 1.76 -3.62 19.79
CA GLY A 49 1.18 -4.86 19.27
C GLY A 49 0.54 -4.66 17.91
N ALA A 50 -0.17 -3.56 17.73
CA ALA A 50 -0.75 -3.16 16.45
C ALA A 50 0.28 -2.92 15.34
N GLU A 51 1.37 -2.20 15.62
CA GLU A 51 2.45 -1.99 14.65
C GLU A 51 3.10 -3.32 14.23
N SER A 52 3.36 -4.21 15.19
CA SER A 52 3.90 -5.54 14.90
C SER A 52 2.94 -6.39 14.05
N THR A 53 1.63 -6.29 14.33
CA THR A 53 0.57 -6.97 13.58
C THR A 53 0.47 -6.44 12.16
N ALA A 54 0.53 -5.12 11.98
CA ALA A 54 0.55 -4.48 10.66
C ALA A 54 1.71 -5.00 9.82
N ARG A 55 2.94 -4.98 10.37
CA ARG A 55 4.14 -5.45 9.66
C ARG A 55 4.11 -6.94 9.34
N ALA A 56 3.55 -7.76 10.22
CA ALA A 56 3.40 -9.19 9.96
C ALA A 56 2.33 -9.50 8.90
N ALA A 57 1.30 -8.65 8.79
CA ALA A 57 0.23 -8.79 7.80
C ALA A 57 0.62 -8.28 6.40
N LEU A 58 1.58 -7.35 6.33
CA LEU A 58 2.09 -6.85 5.06
C LEU A 58 2.95 -7.91 4.35
N PRO A 59 2.82 -8.04 3.02
CA PRO A 59 3.70 -8.92 2.26
C PRO A 59 5.14 -8.38 2.26
N SER A 60 6.12 -9.27 2.10
CA SER A 60 7.55 -8.93 2.21
C SER A 60 8.01 -7.82 1.26
N TRP A 61 7.41 -7.71 0.07
CA TRP A 61 7.70 -6.66 -0.90
C TRP A 61 7.13 -5.27 -0.51
N LEU A 62 6.25 -5.21 0.50
CA LEU A 62 5.76 -3.99 1.16
C LEU A 62 6.34 -3.79 2.56
N SER A 63 7.39 -4.54 2.94
CA SER A 63 7.98 -4.45 4.28
C SER A 63 8.61 -3.08 4.61
N GLY A 64 8.93 -2.28 3.58
CA GLY A 64 9.41 -0.91 3.71
C GLY A 64 8.30 0.14 3.93
N ALA A 65 7.04 -0.27 4.06
CA ALA A 65 5.93 0.64 4.34
C ALA A 65 6.12 1.36 5.68
N ASP A 66 5.80 2.65 5.71
CA ASP A 66 5.65 3.38 6.96
C ASP A 66 4.33 3.01 7.62
N VAL A 67 4.37 2.73 8.92
CA VAL A 67 3.20 2.28 9.69
C VAL A 67 3.07 3.19 10.91
N ALA A 68 2.07 4.05 10.89
CA ALA A 68 1.73 4.92 12.00
C ALA A 68 0.50 4.38 12.74
N VAL A 69 0.64 4.11 14.04
CA VAL A 69 -0.47 3.71 14.91
C VAL A 69 -0.57 4.69 16.08
N GLY A 70 -1.78 5.11 16.40
CA GLY A 70 -2.01 6.04 17.51
C GLY A 70 -3.44 6.08 17.99
N GLY A 71 -3.68 6.87 19.04
CA GLY A 71 -5.03 7.17 19.51
C GLY A 71 -5.69 8.24 18.62
N ASN A 72 -6.97 8.07 18.30
CA ASN A 72 -7.71 9.02 17.47
C ASN A 72 -8.26 10.25 18.26
N GLY A 73 -7.89 10.40 19.54
CA GLY A 73 -8.33 11.49 20.40
C GLY A 73 -9.79 11.41 20.88
N GLN A 74 -10.57 10.45 20.39
CA GLN A 74 -11.98 10.23 20.74
C GLN A 74 -12.19 8.96 21.58
N GLY A 75 -11.11 8.41 22.13
CA GLY A 75 -11.14 7.08 22.73
C GLY A 75 -11.30 6.03 21.64
N GLY A 76 -10.32 5.90 20.76
CA GLY A 76 -10.29 4.96 19.66
C GLY A 76 -8.87 4.91 19.11
N TYR A 77 -8.63 4.02 18.16
CA TYR A 77 -7.31 3.84 17.56
C TYR A 77 -7.37 4.07 16.06
N TYR A 78 -6.31 4.63 15.51
CA TYR A 78 -6.10 4.69 14.06
C TYR A 78 -4.84 3.91 13.70
N THR A 79 -4.86 3.34 12.50
CA THR A 79 -3.67 2.81 11.84
C THR A 79 -3.61 3.35 10.43
N GLU A 80 -2.49 3.96 10.10
CA GLU A 80 -2.16 4.49 8.79
C GLU A 80 -0.94 3.76 8.25
N ILE A 81 -1.05 3.26 7.03
CA ILE A 81 0.03 2.58 6.32
C ILE A 81 0.29 3.37 5.05
N THR A 82 1.54 3.78 4.86
CA THR A 82 2.00 4.55 3.70
C THR A 82 3.08 3.77 2.98
N VAL A 83 2.95 3.64 1.66
CA VAL A 83 3.92 2.96 0.80
C VAL A 83 4.31 3.87 -0.34
N ASP A 84 5.60 4.07 -0.51
CA ASP A 84 6.19 4.63 -1.73
C ASP A 84 6.08 3.53 -2.80
N PHE A 85 5.15 3.68 -3.73
CA PHE A 85 4.92 2.63 -4.73
C PHE A 85 6.01 2.68 -5.80
N PRO A 86 6.90 1.67 -5.89
CA PRO A 86 7.98 1.71 -6.86
C PRO A 86 7.40 1.48 -8.25
N LEU A 87 7.31 2.55 -9.05
CA LEU A 87 7.01 2.42 -10.47
C LEU A 87 8.13 1.64 -11.16
N MET A 88 7.75 0.74 -12.07
CA MET A 88 8.73 -0.02 -12.84
C MET A 88 9.52 0.91 -13.77
N PHE A 89 8.90 2.03 -14.16
CA PHE A 89 9.53 3.13 -14.88
C PHE A 89 9.58 4.38 -13.99
N PRO A 90 10.65 4.56 -13.17
CA PRO A 90 10.81 5.75 -12.36
C PRO A 90 10.93 6.96 -13.27
N THR A 91 9.85 7.72 -13.37
CA THR A 91 9.79 8.94 -14.18
C THR A 91 9.96 10.11 -13.22
N PRO A 92 10.98 10.98 -13.41
CA PRO A 92 11.18 12.12 -12.52
C PRO A 92 9.91 12.97 -12.41
N GLY A 93 9.41 13.15 -11.18
CA GLY A 93 8.17 13.88 -10.89
C GLY A 93 6.90 13.01 -10.85
N PHE A 94 7.04 11.68 -10.92
CA PHE A 94 5.94 10.72 -10.79
C PHE A 94 6.19 9.79 -9.59
N ASP A 95 6.24 10.37 -8.39
CA ASP A 95 6.29 9.61 -7.13
C ASP A 95 4.84 9.36 -6.67
N LEU A 96 4.47 8.08 -6.57
CA LEU A 96 3.12 7.64 -6.20
C LEU A 96 3.13 7.13 -4.75
N ASP A 97 2.74 8.02 -3.84
CA ASP A 97 2.55 7.67 -2.44
C ASP A 97 1.15 7.11 -2.24
N LEU A 98 1.07 5.88 -1.76
CA LEU A 98 -0.19 5.23 -1.45
C LEU A 98 -0.36 5.16 0.06
N SER A 99 -1.20 6.06 0.60
CA SER A 99 -1.60 6.03 2.01
C SER A 99 -2.98 5.40 2.19
N ARG A 100 -3.10 4.53 3.20
CA ARG A 100 -4.37 3.95 3.66
C ARG A 100 -4.47 4.06 5.17
N ARG A 101 -5.52 4.76 5.61
CA ARG A 101 -5.86 4.95 7.02
C ARG A 101 -7.17 4.26 7.38
N VAL A 102 -7.14 3.55 8.51
CA VAL A 102 -8.31 2.90 9.11
C VAL A 102 -8.45 3.39 10.54
N GLU A 103 -9.66 3.73 10.93
CA GLU A 103 -10.00 4.14 12.28
C GLU A 103 -10.95 3.12 12.91
N MET A 104 -10.76 2.83 14.19
CA MET A 104 -11.68 2.05 15.00
C MET A 104 -12.12 2.84 16.23
N PRO A 105 -13.43 2.97 16.48
CA PRO A 105 -13.94 3.44 17.76
C PRO A 105 -13.67 2.40 18.87
N LEU A 106 -13.46 2.85 20.13
CA LEU A 106 -13.48 1.95 21.29
C LEU A 106 -14.87 1.34 21.50
#